data_AF-A0A357AQZ8-F1
#
_entry.id   AF-A0A357AQZ8-F1
#
_cell.length_a   1.000
_cell.length_b   1.000
_cell.length_c   1.000
_cell.angle_alpha   90.00
_cell.angle_beta   90.00
_cell.angle_gamma   90.00
#
_symmetry.space_group_name_H-M   'P 1'
#
loop_
_entity.id
_entity.type
_entity.pdbx_description
1 polymer ?
#
loop_
_entity_poly.entity_id
_entity_poly.type
_entity_poly.pdbx_seq_one_letter_code
_entity_poly.pdbx_strand_id
1 'polypeptide(L)'
;MDSDNKIRRAGFKAFRLPLLEMVLIIIIFIIVSAMITRIFISASAYSKRAADLRKADILLQNAAEIVRKDGLSEVIFTYGLLRSGQGEYGNAFETGLDEDFNATKEAERVEYYLDVVPTEKHAELGDDFYLSKNGKYGVMIDVYDKDRNLISSVSEVYVK
;
A
#
# COMPACT_ATOMS: atom_id res chain seq x y z
N MET A 1 -57.33 46.68 -26.04
CA MET A 1 -56.84 46.39 -24.67
C MET A 1 -56.33 44.95 -24.47
N ASP A 2 -56.36 44.07 -25.50
CA ASP A 2 -56.01 42.64 -25.34
C ASP A 2 -54.68 42.23 -26.04
N SER A 3 -54.07 43.16 -26.80
CA SER A 3 -52.80 42.95 -27.52
C SER A 3 -51.57 43.06 -26.60
N ASP A 4 -51.57 43.98 -25.65
CA ASP A 4 -50.44 44.21 -24.73
C ASP A 4 -50.22 43.04 -23.75
N ASN A 5 -51.30 42.35 -23.35
CA ASN A 5 -51.21 41.20 -22.47
C ASN A 5 -50.67 39.95 -23.18
N LYS A 6 -50.90 39.80 -24.49
CA LYS A 6 -50.34 38.69 -25.29
C LYS A 6 -48.84 38.87 -25.55
N ILE A 7 -48.37 40.10 -25.82
CA ILE A 7 -46.95 40.40 -26.05
C ILE A 7 -46.13 40.20 -24.77
N ARG A 8 -46.66 40.65 -23.62
CA ARG A 8 -46.02 40.41 -22.30
C ARG A 8 -45.93 38.92 -21.94
N ARG A 9 -46.94 38.11 -22.27
CA ARG A 9 -46.91 36.66 -22.05
C ARG A 9 -45.96 35.93 -23.00
N ALA A 10 -45.79 36.42 -24.23
CA ALA A 10 -44.85 35.85 -25.21
C ALA A 10 -43.39 36.17 -24.86
N GLY A 11 -43.08 37.42 -24.48
CA GLY A 11 -41.74 37.82 -24.03
C GLY A 11 -41.29 37.10 -22.75
N PHE A 12 -42.20 36.89 -21.80
CA PHE A 12 -41.90 36.13 -20.58
C PHE A 12 -41.71 34.63 -20.84
N LYS A 13 -42.44 34.03 -21.78
CA LYS A 13 -42.25 32.62 -22.18
C LYS A 13 -40.95 32.40 -22.98
N ALA A 14 -40.59 33.34 -23.85
CA ALA A 14 -39.37 33.27 -24.66
C ALA A 14 -38.09 33.41 -23.83
N PHE A 15 -38.12 34.16 -22.71
CA PHE A 15 -36.96 34.30 -21.81
C PHE A 15 -36.87 33.20 -20.74
N ARG A 16 -38.00 32.57 -20.35
CA ARG A 16 -38.03 31.49 -19.35
C ARG A 16 -37.46 30.16 -19.86
N LEU A 17 -37.66 29.83 -21.14
CA LEU A 17 -37.12 28.60 -21.74
C LEU A 17 -35.59 28.52 -21.67
N PRO A 18 -34.83 29.53 -22.15
CA PRO A 18 -33.37 29.48 -22.14
C PRO A 18 -32.78 29.56 -20.72
N LEU A 19 -33.44 30.25 -19.79
CA LEU A 19 -33.05 30.24 -18.37
C LEU A 19 -33.19 28.86 -17.74
N LEU A 20 -34.30 28.16 -18.01
CA LEU A 20 -34.53 26.82 -17.50
C LEU A 20 -33.55 25.79 -18.12
N GLU A 21 -33.27 25.91 -19.42
CA GLU A 21 -32.25 25.10 -20.09
C GLU A 21 -30.86 25.34 -19.51
N MET A 22 -30.47 26.59 -19.26
CA MET A 22 -29.18 26.88 -18.62
C MET A 22 -29.08 26.32 -17.20
N VAL A 23 -30.14 26.43 -16.39
CA VAL A 23 -30.16 25.82 -15.05
C VAL A 23 -30.03 24.30 -15.13
N LEU A 24 -30.71 23.67 -16.08
CA LEU A 24 -30.64 22.21 -16.27
C LEU A 24 -29.24 21.77 -16.72
N ILE A 25 -28.60 22.51 -17.62
CA ILE A 25 -27.21 22.27 -18.03
C ILE A 25 -26.26 22.39 -16.84
N ILE A 26 -26.42 23.42 -16.00
CA ILE A 26 -25.59 23.62 -14.80
C ILE A 26 -25.76 22.46 -13.82
N ILE A 27 -26.98 22.00 -13.58
CA ILE A 27 -27.25 20.86 -12.69
C ILE A 27 -26.58 19.59 -13.23
N ILE A 28 -26.74 19.29 -14.52
CA ILE A 28 -26.09 18.13 -15.16
C ILE A 28 -24.57 18.26 -15.04
N PHE A 29 -24.01 19.44 -15.29
CA PHE A 29 -22.58 19.68 -15.17
C PHE A 29 -22.05 19.44 -13.75
N ILE A 30 -22.78 19.90 -12.72
CA ILE A 30 -22.42 19.65 -11.32
C ILE A 30 -22.44 18.16 -11.00
N ILE A 31 -23.47 17.43 -11.43
CA ILE A 31 -23.59 15.99 -11.20
C ILE A 31 -22.44 15.23 -11.87
N VAL A 32 -22.17 15.53 -13.15
CA VAL A 32 -21.09 14.90 -13.91
C VAL A 32 -19.73 15.22 -13.28
N SER A 33 -19.49 16.48 -12.93
CA SER A 33 -18.25 16.90 -12.26
C SER A 33 -18.04 16.14 -10.94
N ALA A 34 -19.07 16.07 -10.09
CA ALA A 34 -19.01 15.34 -8.82
C ALA A 34 -18.74 13.83 -9.02
N MET A 35 -19.35 13.20 -10.04
CA MET A 35 -19.06 11.80 -10.37
C MET A 35 -17.62 11.61 -10.82
N ILE A 36 -17.12 12.47 -11.72
CA ILE A 36 -15.73 12.42 -12.21
C ILE A 36 -14.76 12.58 -11.05
N THR A 37 -14.97 13.56 -10.15
CA THR A 37 -14.12 13.76 -8.97
C THR A 37 -14.06 12.51 -8.09
N ARG A 38 -15.20 11.85 -7.84
CA ARG A 38 -15.21 10.59 -7.07
C ARG A 38 -14.42 9.48 -7.74
N ILE A 39 -14.57 9.33 -9.06
CA ILE A 39 -13.80 8.35 -9.84
C ILE A 39 -12.31 8.64 -9.73
N PHE A 40 -11.88 9.89 -9.92
CA PHE A 40 -10.47 10.27 -9.80
C PHE A 40 -9.88 10.04 -8.41
N ILE A 41 -10.62 10.34 -7.34
CA ILE A 41 -10.17 10.07 -5.97
C ILE A 41 -9.96 8.56 -5.77
N SER A 42 -10.93 7.74 -6.21
CA SER A 42 -10.80 6.29 -6.09
C SER A 42 -9.64 5.74 -6.92
N ALA A 43 -9.50 6.19 -8.17
CA ALA A 43 -8.42 5.78 -9.06
C ALA A 43 -7.04 6.17 -8.50
N SER A 44 -6.91 7.35 -7.88
CA SER A 44 -5.69 7.79 -7.21
C SER A 44 -5.32 6.87 -6.05
N ALA A 45 -6.28 6.51 -5.20
CA ALA A 45 -6.06 5.57 -4.10
C ALA A 45 -5.63 4.17 -4.61
N TYR A 46 -6.27 3.66 -5.66
CA TYR A 46 -5.85 2.40 -6.30
C TYR A 46 -4.44 2.50 -6.90
N SER A 47 -4.11 3.62 -7.55
CA SER A 47 -2.78 3.85 -8.12
C SER A 47 -1.69 3.90 -7.05
N LYS A 48 -1.97 4.54 -5.90
CA LYS A 48 -1.02 4.56 -4.78
C LYS A 48 -0.80 3.15 -4.25
N ARG A 49 -1.87 2.40 -3.95
CA ARG A 49 -1.77 1.02 -3.45
C ARG A 49 -1.03 0.09 -4.42
N ALA A 50 -1.24 0.25 -5.74
CA ALA A 50 -0.50 -0.51 -6.74
C ALA A 50 0.99 -0.14 -6.78
N ALA A 51 1.35 1.12 -6.57
CA ALA A 51 2.73 1.56 -6.46
C ALA A 51 3.40 1.00 -5.19
N ASP A 52 2.69 1.04 -4.05
CA ASP A 52 3.17 0.50 -2.77
C ASP A 52 3.41 -1.01 -2.86
N LEU A 53 2.46 -1.77 -3.44
CA LEU A 53 2.63 -3.20 -3.71
C LEU A 53 3.88 -3.48 -4.55
N ARG A 54 4.09 -2.71 -5.62
CA ARG A 54 5.26 -2.88 -6.49
C ARG A 54 6.58 -2.56 -5.77
N LYS A 55 6.61 -1.52 -4.94
CA LYS A 55 7.79 -1.18 -4.12
C LYS A 55 8.07 -2.29 -3.09
N ALA A 56 7.03 -2.79 -2.42
CA ALA A 56 7.13 -3.90 -1.49
C ALA A 56 7.68 -5.16 -2.15
N ASP A 57 7.19 -5.54 -3.34
CA ASP A 57 7.67 -6.71 -4.08
C ASP A 57 9.15 -6.59 -4.45
N ILE A 58 9.61 -5.40 -4.87
CA ILE A 58 11.03 -5.17 -5.18
C ILE A 58 11.87 -5.30 -3.91
N LEU A 59 11.41 -4.72 -2.80
CA LEU A 59 12.10 -4.82 -1.51
C LEU A 59 12.23 -6.28 -1.06
N LEU A 60 11.14 -7.06 -1.15
CA LEU A 60 11.12 -8.47 -0.82
C LEU A 60 12.07 -9.29 -1.69
N GLN A 61 12.10 -9.04 -3.00
CA GLN A 61 13.03 -9.72 -3.92
C GLN A 61 14.48 -9.42 -3.59
N ASN A 62 14.81 -8.15 -3.29
CA ASN A 62 16.16 -7.75 -2.89
C ASN A 62 16.56 -8.41 -1.57
N ALA A 63 15.69 -8.35 -0.55
CA ALA A 63 15.93 -9.01 0.73
C ALA A 63 16.11 -10.53 0.56
N ALA A 64 15.25 -11.18 -0.24
CA ALA A 64 15.37 -12.60 -0.56
C ALA A 64 16.67 -12.94 -1.29
N GLU A 65 17.15 -12.06 -2.17
CA GLU A 65 18.41 -12.25 -2.88
C GLU A 65 19.61 -12.16 -1.93
N ILE A 66 19.63 -11.18 -1.02
CA ILE A 66 20.69 -11.04 -0.01
C ILE A 66 20.68 -12.26 0.92
N VAL A 67 19.50 -12.69 1.39
CA VAL A 67 19.36 -13.94 2.17
C VAL A 67 19.99 -15.14 1.43
N ARG A 68 19.72 -15.29 0.13
CA ARG A 68 20.22 -16.45 -0.65
C ARG A 68 21.72 -16.42 -0.89
N LYS A 69 22.33 -15.23 -0.99
CA LYS A 69 23.75 -15.07 -1.34
C LYS A 69 24.65 -14.94 -0.11
N ASP A 70 24.25 -14.07 0.81
CA ASP A 70 25.09 -13.57 1.90
C ASP A 70 24.53 -13.99 3.28
N GLY A 71 23.31 -14.53 3.30
CA GLY A 71 22.68 -15.07 4.50
C GLY A 71 21.86 -14.03 5.28
N LEU A 72 21.23 -14.51 6.36
CA LEU A 72 20.32 -13.70 7.18
C LEU A 72 21.01 -12.54 7.91
N SER A 73 22.26 -12.72 8.32
CA SER A 73 23.04 -11.68 9.02
C SER A 73 23.24 -10.42 8.19
N GLU A 74 23.44 -10.57 6.87
CA GLU A 74 23.66 -9.44 5.97
C GLU A 74 22.37 -8.64 5.74
N VAL A 75 21.23 -9.33 5.73
CA VAL A 75 19.91 -8.68 5.63
C VAL A 75 19.63 -7.87 6.89
N ILE A 76 19.94 -8.44 8.06
CA ILE A 76 19.83 -7.73 9.35
C ILE A 76 20.72 -6.48 9.36
N PHE A 77 21.95 -6.59 8.87
CA PHE A 77 22.87 -5.45 8.79
C PHE A 77 22.38 -4.39 7.79
N THR A 78 21.99 -4.80 6.58
CA THR A 78 21.58 -3.90 5.49
C THR A 78 20.33 -3.10 5.84
N TYR A 79 19.34 -3.76 6.44
CA TYR A 79 18.04 -3.16 6.75
C TYR A 79 17.90 -2.71 8.20
N GLY A 80 18.96 -2.90 9.00
CA GLY A 80 18.97 -2.56 10.43
C GLY A 80 17.89 -3.29 11.23
N LEU A 81 17.58 -4.54 10.85
CA LEU A 81 16.50 -5.31 11.47
C LEU A 81 16.78 -5.48 12.97
N LEU A 82 15.82 -5.09 13.79
CA LEU A 82 15.82 -5.33 15.22
C LEU A 82 15.26 -6.73 15.49
N ARG A 83 15.86 -7.44 16.45
CA ARG A 83 15.30 -8.70 16.92
C ARG A 83 14.00 -8.39 17.67
N SER A 84 12.86 -8.62 17.05
CA SER A 84 11.56 -8.62 17.72
C SER A 84 11.42 -9.96 18.48
N GLY A 85 10.74 -9.94 19.62
CA GLY A 85 10.62 -11.10 20.51
C GLY A 85 9.99 -12.34 19.84
N GLN A 86 10.00 -13.48 20.54
CA GLN A 86 9.35 -14.73 20.08
C GLN A 86 7.89 -14.46 19.64
N GLY A 87 7.67 -14.43 18.33
CA GLY A 87 6.35 -14.52 17.73
C GLY A 87 5.88 -15.98 17.71
N GLU A 88 4.63 -16.22 17.27
CA GLU A 88 4.06 -17.57 17.15
C GLU A 88 4.89 -18.52 16.27
N TYR A 89 5.79 -18.01 15.43
CA TYR A 89 6.66 -18.77 14.52
C TYR A 89 8.16 -18.68 14.87
N GLY A 90 8.53 -18.21 16.06
CA GLY A 90 9.91 -18.09 16.52
C GLY A 90 10.46 -16.66 16.54
N ASN A 91 11.79 -16.51 16.55
CA ASN A 91 12.47 -15.21 16.56
C ASN A 91 12.23 -14.47 15.24
N ALA A 92 11.52 -13.35 15.25
CA ALA A 92 11.31 -12.51 14.07
C ALA A 92 12.29 -11.32 14.06
N PHE A 93 12.79 -10.97 12.88
CA PHE A 93 13.59 -9.77 12.67
C PHE A 93 12.73 -8.71 11.98
N GLU A 94 12.55 -7.55 12.58
CA GLU A 94 11.65 -6.50 12.11
C GLU A 94 12.42 -5.19 11.88
N THR A 95 12.06 -4.46 10.82
CA THR A 95 12.51 -3.06 10.63
C THR A 95 11.32 -2.19 10.23
N GLY A 96 11.27 -0.98 10.76
CA GLY A 96 10.31 0.03 10.34
C GLY A 96 10.78 0.73 9.08
N LEU A 97 9.87 0.99 8.15
CA LEU A 97 10.12 1.69 6.91
C LEU A 97 9.26 2.95 6.80
N ASP A 98 9.81 4.00 6.19
CA ASP A 98 9.09 5.23 5.88
C ASP A 98 8.18 5.08 4.64
N GLU A 99 7.48 6.15 4.24
CA GLU A 99 6.58 6.15 3.07
C GLU A 99 7.28 5.81 1.74
N ASP A 100 8.61 5.96 1.70
CA ASP A 100 9.46 5.68 0.55
C ASP A 100 10.14 4.31 0.62
N PHE A 101 9.79 3.49 1.62
CA PHE A 101 10.35 2.17 1.89
C PHE A 101 11.83 2.20 2.33
N ASN A 102 12.29 3.31 2.90
CA ASN A 102 13.61 3.38 3.52
C ASN A 102 13.54 3.00 4.99
N ALA A 103 14.57 2.30 5.49
CA ALA A 103 14.67 1.93 6.89
C ALA A 103 14.72 3.18 7.79
N THR A 104 13.85 3.22 8.80
CA THR A 104 13.76 4.31 9.77
C THR A 104 13.65 3.78 11.20
N LYS A 105 14.24 4.53 12.14
CA LYS A 105 14.13 4.25 13.58
C LYS A 105 13.14 5.17 14.28
N GLU A 106 12.59 6.15 13.56
CA GLU A 106 11.64 7.12 14.09
C GLU A 106 10.23 6.54 14.02
N ALA A 107 9.68 6.12 15.17
CA ALA A 107 8.36 5.45 15.24
C ALA A 107 7.23 6.28 14.60
N GLU A 108 7.30 7.60 14.67
CA GLU A 108 6.31 8.51 14.08
C GLU A 108 6.34 8.53 12.53
N ARG A 109 7.43 8.06 11.92
CA ARG A 109 7.60 8.00 10.46
C ARG A 109 7.41 6.61 9.88
N VAL A 110 7.14 5.60 10.71
CA VAL A 110 6.96 4.23 10.26
C VAL A 110 5.59 4.11 9.58
N GLU A 111 5.60 3.84 8.28
CA GLU A 111 4.40 3.58 7.48
C GLU A 111 4.31 2.10 7.06
N TYR A 112 5.43 1.37 7.07
CA TYR A 112 5.48 -0.06 6.74
C TYR A 112 6.44 -0.81 7.67
N TYR A 113 6.27 -2.12 7.76
CA TYR A 113 7.17 -3.03 8.47
C TYR A 113 7.71 -4.09 7.51
N LEU A 114 9.00 -4.38 7.59
CA LEU A 114 9.61 -5.53 6.92
C LEU A 114 10.01 -6.55 7.99
N ASP A 115 9.43 -7.73 7.88
CA ASP A 115 9.67 -8.84 8.79
C ASP A 115 10.40 -9.98 8.07
N VAL A 116 11.42 -10.54 8.72
CA VAL A 116 12.11 -11.75 8.28
C VAL A 116 11.95 -12.80 9.37
N VAL A 117 11.23 -13.87 9.03
CA VAL A 117 10.85 -14.94 9.95
C VAL A 117 11.50 -16.26 9.50
N PRO A 118 12.37 -16.88 10.32
CA PRO A 118 12.86 -18.23 10.09
C PRO A 118 11.71 -19.23 10.14
N THR A 119 11.60 -20.10 9.14
CA THR A 119 10.50 -21.09 9.07
C THR A 119 10.80 -22.34 9.90
N GLU A 120 9.85 -22.74 10.75
CA GLU A 120 9.99 -23.83 11.73
C GLU A 120 10.30 -25.22 11.15
N LYS A 121 10.02 -25.45 9.85
CA LYS A 121 10.37 -26.71 9.17
C LYS A 121 11.88 -27.05 9.23
N HIS A 122 12.71 -26.09 9.62
CA HIS A 122 14.15 -26.22 9.78
C HIS A 122 14.70 -25.70 11.12
N ALA A 123 13.83 -25.34 12.08
CA ALA A 123 14.21 -24.74 13.35
C ALA A 123 14.17 -25.75 14.51
N GLU A 124 15.07 -26.74 14.51
CA GLU A 124 15.50 -27.33 15.79
C GLU A 124 16.46 -26.32 16.45
N LEU A 125 15.90 -25.50 17.33
CA LEU A 125 16.53 -24.33 17.95
C LEU A 125 17.54 -24.72 19.05
N GLY A 126 18.80 -24.33 18.83
CA GLY A 126 19.81 -24.11 19.88
C GLY A 126 20.21 -22.63 19.89
N ASP A 127 20.68 -22.14 21.05
CA ASP A 127 20.93 -20.72 21.34
C ASP A 127 22.03 -20.05 20.48
N ASP A 128 22.76 -20.82 19.68
CA ASP A 128 23.76 -20.32 18.74
C ASP A 128 23.31 -20.57 17.30
N PHE A 129 22.93 -19.49 16.61
CA PHE A 129 22.84 -19.34 15.15
C PHE A 129 22.35 -20.54 14.31
N TYR A 130 21.10 -20.44 13.87
CA TYR A 130 20.50 -20.95 12.63
C TYR A 130 21.39 -21.85 11.75
N LEU A 131 21.53 -23.11 12.15
CA LEU A 131 21.98 -24.18 11.27
C LEU A 131 20.96 -25.31 11.36
N SER A 132 20.08 -25.37 10.37
CA SER A 132 19.49 -26.64 9.93
C SER A 132 20.62 -27.69 9.87
N LYS A 133 20.34 -28.92 10.29
CA LYS A 133 21.30 -30.06 10.28
C LYS A 133 22.06 -30.25 8.95
N ASN A 134 21.65 -29.57 7.87
CA ASN A 134 22.27 -29.58 6.54
C ASN A 134 22.70 -28.18 6.00
N GLY A 135 22.78 -27.14 6.84
CA GLY A 135 23.18 -25.77 6.45
C GLY A 135 22.13 -24.96 5.68
N LYS A 136 20.97 -25.55 5.35
CA LYS A 136 19.89 -24.89 4.61
C LYS A 136 18.67 -24.67 5.49
N TYR A 137 18.33 -23.42 5.75
CA TYR A 137 17.09 -23.04 6.41
C TYR A 137 16.28 -22.13 5.47
N GLY A 138 14.95 -22.22 5.60
CA GLY A 138 14.02 -21.35 4.88
C GLY A 138 13.68 -20.14 5.73
N VAL A 139 13.57 -18.98 5.11
CA VAL A 139 12.98 -17.77 5.71
C VAL A 139 11.77 -17.32 4.90
N MET A 140 10.81 -16.78 5.64
CA MET A 140 9.68 -16.01 5.14
C MET A 140 10.03 -14.54 5.30
N ILE A 141 9.78 -13.75 4.27
CA ILE A 141 10.00 -12.31 4.28
C ILE A 141 8.67 -11.66 3.96
N ASP A 142 8.17 -10.83 4.85
CA ASP A 142 6.87 -10.20 4.75
C ASP A 142 7.00 -8.68 4.83
N VAL A 143 6.13 -7.97 4.12
CA VAL A 143 5.95 -6.54 4.26
C VAL A 143 4.53 -6.24 4.71
N TYR A 144 4.40 -5.47 5.78
CA TYR A 144 3.13 -5.04 6.35
C TYR A 144 2.97 -3.52 6.24
N ASP A 145 1.73 -3.04 6.21
CA ASP A 145 1.45 -1.63 6.48
C ASP A 145 1.57 -1.31 7.98
N LYS A 146 1.50 -0.03 8.33
CA LYS A 146 1.53 0.44 9.73
C LYS A 146 0.43 -0.16 10.62
N ASP A 147 -0.68 -0.57 10.02
CA ASP A 147 -1.81 -1.20 10.70
C ASP A 147 -1.63 -2.73 10.81
N ARG A 148 -0.45 -3.26 10.43
CA ARG A 148 -0.08 -4.68 10.42
C ARG A 148 -0.90 -5.54 9.45
N ASN A 149 -1.44 -4.96 8.39
CA ASN A 149 -2.01 -5.72 7.28
C ASN A 149 -0.89 -6.17 6.34
N LEU A 150 -0.90 -7.44 5.97
CA LEU A 150 0.06 -7.99 5.00
C LEU A 150 -0.13 -7.34 3.63
N ILE A 151 0.94 -6.73 3.10
CA ILE A 151 0.98 -6.16 1.75
C ILE A 151 1.49 -7.19 0.76
N SER A 152 2.65 -7.79 1.06
CA SER A 152 3.28 -8.79 0.20
C SER A 152 4.17 -9.73 1.03
N SER A 153 4.41 -10.92 0.52
CA SER A 153 5.16 -11.98 1.18
C SER A 153 5.95 -12.80 0.18
N VAL A 154 7.16 -13.19 0.56
CA VAL A 154 7.95 -14.21 -0.11
C VAL A 154 8.26 -15.32 0.88
N SER A 155 7.68 -16.49 0.65
CA SER A 155 7.94 -17.71 1.42
C SER A 155 9.06 -18.56 0.81
N GLU A 156 9.69 -19.40 1.63
CA GLU A 156 10.65 -20.43 1.21
C GLU A 156 11.92 -19.89 0.54
N VAL A 157 12.48 -18.82 1.10
CA VAL A 157 13.81 -18.35 0.68
C VAL A 157 14.87 -19.20 1.38
N TYR A 158 15.52 -20.08 0.63
CA TYR A 158 16.57 -20.97 1.15
C TYR A 158 17.93 -20.27 1.15
N VAL A 159 18.60 -20.28 2.30
CA VAL A 159 20.01 -19.92 2.42
C VAL A 159 20.86 -21.06 1.86
N LYS A 160 21.86 -20.73 1.04
CA LYS A 160 22.74 -21.71 0.39
C LYS A 160 23.80 -22.28 1.32
#